data_AF-A0A2H0QQJ8-F1
#
_entry.id   AF-A0A2H0QQJ8-F1
#
_cell.length_a   1.000
_cell.length_b   1.000
_cell.length_c   1.000
_cell.angle_alpha   90.00
_cell.angle_beta   90.00
_cell.angle_gamma   90.00
#
_symmetry.space_group_name_H-M   'P 1'
#
loop_
_entity.id
_entity.type
_entity.pdbx_description
1 polymer ?
#
loop_
_entity_poly.entity_id
_entity_poly.type
_entity_poly.pdbx_seq_one_letter_code
_entity_poly.pdbx_strand_id
1 'polypeptide(L)'
;MKMVLFLFILSLSAFANEGKSRVEAAIQDLLATTHKEIVDDASMNFKMSLFEIKSDEYFFISNISWKRALLGTSHYRIGYNPLVFKNHITDLALKGVLAHELMHTNDYVHGSTLGTIIPIGIKVSMSKSRVQYERKTDLKVVLKGLGPELIAYREWQYPLLSTEALKTKRKEYLTPEEIVFIMEIQNEFPELLQKWLKRKIPLNLIEMKKQVEALNV
;
A
#
# COMPACT_ATOMS: atom_id res chain seq x y z
N MET A 1 -25.52 36.55 2.95
CA MET A 1 -24.89 35.41 2.26
C MET A 1 -23.34 35.41 2.43
N LYS A 2 -22.83 35.58 3.65
CA LYS A 2 -21.38 35.50 3.98
C LYS A 2 -21.08 34.53 5.15
N MET A 3 -22.09 34.23 5.99
CA MET A 3 -21.98 33.27 7.10
C MET A 3 -21.89 31.79 6.66
N VAL A 4 -22.59 31.41 5.58
CA VAL A 4 -22.60 30.02 5.08
C VAL A 4 -21.26 29.62 4.47
N LEU A 5 -20.53 30.56 3.86
CA LEU A 5 -19.22 30.31 3.27
C LEU A 5 -18.13 30.08 4.34
N PHE A 6 -18.27 30.70 5.52
CA PHE A 6 -17.27 30.60 6.60
C PHE A 6 -17.37 29.27 7.38
N LEU A 7 -18.58 28.74 7.57
CA LEU A 7 -18.82 27.42 8.16
C LEU A 7 -18.35 26.26 7.25
N PHE A 8 -18.40 26.45 5.94
CA PHE A 8 -17.91 25.46 4.97
C PHE A 8 -16.37 25.36 4.97
N ILE A 9 -15.66 26.48 5.16
CA ILE A 9 -14.19 26.50 5.21
C ILE A 9 -13.64 25.95 6.54
N LEU A 10 -14.35 26.18 7.66
CA LEU A 10 -14.00 25.63 8.97
C LEU A 10 -14.21 24.11 9.07
N SER A 11 -15.25 23.58 8.45
CA SER A 11 -15.47 22.12 8.41
C SER A 11 -14.40 21.40 7.57
N LEU A 12 -14.07 21.92 6.38
CA LEU A 12 -13.02 21.33 5.52
C LEU A 12 -11.64 21.29 6.19
N SER A 13 -11.26 22.34 6.93
CA SER A 13 -9.98 22.39 7.65
C SER A 13 -9.94 21.49 8.89
N ALA A 14 -11.06 21.36 9.61
CA ALA A 14 -11.18 20.41 10.72
C ALA A 14 -11.13 18.94 10.25
N PHE A 15 -11.87 18.58 9.19
CA PHE A 15 -11.84 17.24 8.60
C PHE A 15 -10.47 16.88 8.00
N ALA A 16 -9.77 17.84 7.40
CA ALA A 16 -8.41 17.63 6.90
C ALA A 16 -7.40 17.36 8.03
N ASN A 17 -7.51 18.08 9.15
CA ASN A 17 -6.65 17.87 10.33
C ASN A 17 -6.94 16.54 11.04
N GLU A 18 -8.20 16.11 11.11
CA GLU A 18 -8.59 14.82 11.69
C GLU A 18 -8.09 13.66 10.82
N GLY A 19 -8.28 13.73 9.50
CA GLY A 19 -7.79 12.72 8.56
C GLY A 19 -6.27 12.56 8.61
N LYS A 20 -5.54 13.68 8.65
CA LYS A 20 -4.09 13.68 8.81
C LYS A 20 -3.64 12.99 10.10
N SER A 21 -4.27 13.33 11.23
CA SER A 21 -3.94 12.74 12.54
C SER A 21 -4.21 11.23 12.57
N ARG A 22 -5.31 10.78 11.93
CA ARG A 22 -5.61 9.33 11.78
C ARG A 22 -4.55 8.61 10.98
N VAL A 23 -4.07 9.21 9.88
CA VAL A 23 -2.98 8.63 9.08
C VAL A 23 -1.69 8.55 9.88
N GLU A 24 -1.32 9.61 10.59
CA GLU A 24 -0.12 9.62 11.43
C GLU A 24 -0.19 8.52 12.50
N ALA A 25 -1.32 8.40 13.21
CA ALA A 25 -1.51 7.38 14.23
C ALA A 25 -1.42 5.96 13.65
N ALA A 26 -2.07 5.69 12.52
CA ALA A 26 -2.02 4.39 11.87
C ALA A 26 -0.60 4.03 11.39
N ILE A 27 0.16 5.01 10.89
CA ILE A 27 1.56 4.78 10.50
C ILE A 27 2.43 4.50 11.72
N GLN A 28 2.30 5.27 12.80
CA GLN A 28 3.08 5.02 14.02
C GLN A 28 2.80 3.63 14.58
N ASP A 29 1.54 3.20 14.58
CA ASP A 29 1.16 1.84 14.97
C ASP A 29 1.83 0.77 14.09
N LEU A 30 1.80 0.94 12.77
CA LEU A 30 2.44 0.01 11.83
C LEU A 30 3.97 -0.04 12.00
N LEU A 31 4.63 1.10 12.17
CA LEU A 31 6.07 1.18 12.42
C LEU A 31 6.44 0.53 13.76
N ALA A 32 5.61 0.69 14.78
CA ALA A 32 5.84 0.10 16.11
C ALA A 32 5.52 -1.40 16.18
N THR A 33 4.86 -1.98 15.17
CA THR A 33 4.39 -3.38 15.21
C THR A 33 4.99 -4.23 14.09
N THR A 34 4.59 -3.96 12.86
CA THR A 34 4.81 -4.83 11.70
C THR A 34 5.92 -4.35 10.78
N HIS A 35 6.30 -3.07 10.85
CA HIS A 35 7.30 -2.44 9.98
C HIS A 35 8.49 -1.85 10.76
N LYS A 36 8.83 -2.47 11.90
CA LYS A 36 9.91 -2.02 12.81
C LYS A 36 11.25 -1.88 12.11
N GLU A 37 11.51 -2.70 11.09
CA GLU A 37 12.75 -2.66 10.32
C GLU A 37 13.02 -1.31 9.63
N ILE A 38 11.98 -0.49 9.42
CA ILE A 38 12.12 0.86 8.82
C ILE A 38 12.71 1.85 9.83
N VAL A 39 12.41 1.68 11.12
CA VAL A 39 12.83 2.61 12.19
C VAL A 39 14.01 2.10 13.02
N ASP A 40 14.18 0.78 13.10
CA ASP A 40 15.25 0.15 13.88
C ASP A 40 16.62 0.19 13.17
N ASP A 41 16.66 0.51 11.87
CA ASP A 41 17.90 0.75 11.16
C ASP A 41 18.50 2.09 11.60
N ALA A 42 19.42 2.03 12.58
CA ALA A 42 20.12 3.17 13.14
C ALA A 42 20.96 3.97 12.10
N SER A 43 21.22 3.40 10.92
CA SER A 43 21.83 4.14 9.80
C SER A 43 20.85 5.08 9.11
N MET A 44 19.55 4.95 9.42
CA MET A 44 18.48 5.76 8.85
C MET A 44 18.06 6.91 9.74
N ASN A 45 18.36 8.12 9.28
CA ASN A 45 17.60 9.29 9.69
C ASN A 45 16.24 9.29 8.96
N PHE A 46 15.30 8.46 9.42
CA PHE A 46 13.95 8.37 8.88
C PHE A 46 13.13 9.59 9.28
N LYS A 47 12.65 10.34 8.29
CA LYS A 47 11.70 11.44 8.49
C LYS A 47 10.52 11.24 7.57
N MET A 48 9.34 11.18 8.15
CA MET A 48 8.08 11.07 7.43
C MET A 48 7.36 12.41 7.41
N SER A 49 6.75 12.75 6.28
CA SER A 49 5.82 13.87 6.19
C SER A 49 4.59 13.49 5.36
N LEU A 50 3.45 14.06 5.73
CA LEU A 50 2.23 13.92 4.97
C LEU A 50 2.03 15.13 4.06
N PHE A 51 1.45 14.90 2.88
CA PHE A 51 1.00 15.98 2.00
C PHE A 51 -0.32 15.61 1.34
N GLU A 52 -1.08 16.61 0.91
CA GLU A 52 -2.33 16.37 0.19
C GLU A 52 -2.08 16.16 -1.29
N ILE A 53 -2.82 15.23 -1.88
CA ILE A 53 -2.90 15.05 -3.33
C ILE A 53 -4.30 15.37 -3.84
N LYS A 54 -4.35 15.81 -5.10
CA LYS A 54 -5.59 15.99 -5.84
C LYS A 54 -5.64 14.97 -6.97
N SER A 55 -6.48 13.96 -6.84
CA SER A 55 -6.71 12.93 -7.85
C SER A 55 -8.10 12.34 -7.70
N ASP A 56 -8.72 11.92 -8.80
CA ASP A 56 -10.01 11.21 -8.75
C ASP A 56 -9.82 9.67 -8.68
N GLU A 57 -8.60 9.18 -8.92
CA GLU A 57 -8.29 7.75 -9.03
C GLU A 57 -7.37 7.23 -7.92
N TYR A 58 -6.58 8.13 -7.29
CA TYR A 58 -5.57 7.75 -6.30
C TYR A 58 -5.91 8.28 -4.92
N PHE A 59 -5.86 7.38 -3.93
CA PHE A 59 -6.21 7.65 -2.54
C PHE A 59 -4.99 7.91 -1.66
N PHE A 60 -3.88 7.24 -1.93
CA PHE A 60 -2.59 7.45 -1.27
C PHE A 60 -1.46 7.37 -2.31
N ILE A 61 -0.36 8.10 -2.07
CA ILE A 61 0.87 8.01 -2.85
C ILE A 61 2.10 7.99 -1.95
N SER A 62 3.07 7.15 -2.27
CA SER A 62 4.43 7.22 -1.72
C SER A 62 5.31 8.11 -2.61
N ASN A 63 5.95 9.13 -2.04
CA ASN A 63 6.99 9.90 -2.71
C ASN A 63 8.28 9.89 -1.88
N ILE A 64 9.35 9.43 -2.51
CA ILE A 64 10.67 9.33 -1.91
C ILE A 64 11.54 10.45 -2.46
N SER A 65 12.01 11.35 -1.60
CA SER A 65 12.94 12.39 -2.04
C SER A 65 14.30 11.78 -2.38
N TRP A 66 14.79 11.98 -3.61
CA TRP A 66 16.11 11.53 -4.08
C TRP A 66 17.32 12.10 -3.32
N LYS A 67 17.11 12.95 -2.31
CA LYS A 67 18.18 13.56 -1.51
C LYS A 67 18.99 12.57 -0.66
N ARG A 68 18.62 11.27 -0.62
CA ARG A 68 19.41 10.20 0.01
C ARG A 68 20.84 10.15 -0.54
N ALA A 69 21.02 10.32 -1.85
CA ALA A 69 22.34 10.23 -2.49
C ALA A 69 23.29 11.40 -2.17
N LEU A 70 22.77 12.52 -1.64
CA LEU A 70 23.56 13.74 -1.38
C LEU A 70 23.67 14.12 0.10
N LEU A 71 22.71 13.74 0.95
CA LEU A 71 22.61 14.24 2.34
C LEU A 71 22.44 13.15 3.40
N GLY A 72 22.42 11.86 3.04
CA GLY A 72 22.29 10.75 4.00
C GLY A 72 20.94 10.68 4.75
N THR A 73 20.02 11.62 4.51
CA THR A 73 18.67 11.63 5.11
C THR A 73 17.64 11.16 4.09
N SER A 74 16.88 10.12 4.43
CA SER A 74 15.73 9.67 3.64
C SER A 74 14.48 10.38 4.15
N HIS A 75 14.02 11.39 3.40
CA HIS A 75 12.73 12.04 3.65
C HIS A 75 11.66 11.31 2.85
N TYR A 76 10.84 10.55 3.55
CA TYR A 76 9.72 9.84 2.97
C TYR A 76 8.44 10.67 3.11
N ARG A 77 7.64 10.69 2.06
CA ARG A 77 6.42 11.49 2.01
C ARG A 77 5.25 10.60 1.62
N ILE A 78 4.22 10.52 2.46
CA ILE A 78 2.95 9.92 2.09
C ILE A 78 2.00 11.04 1.68
N GLY A 79 1.62 11.03 0.41
CA GLY A 79 0.52 11.82 -0.08
C GLY A 79 -0.79 11.12 0.26
N TYR A 80 -1.76 11.82 0.81
CA TYR A 80 -3.11 11.29 1.01
C TYR A 80 -4.10 12.17 0.26
N ASN A 81 -5.14 11.54 -0.29
CA ASN A 81 -6.25 12.24 -0.92
C ASN A 81 -7.33 12.50 0.14
N PRO A 82 -7.71 13.76 0.42
CA PRO A 82 -8.79 14.03 1.37
C PRO A 82 -10.13 13.33 1.03
N LEU A 83 -10.34 12.93 -0.24
CA LEU A 83 -11.49 12.13 -0.65
C LEU A 83 -11.58 10.79 0.09
N VAL A 84 -10.47 10.25 0.59
CA VAL A 84 -10.45 9.02 1.41
C VAL A 84 -11.38 9.17 2.63
N PHE A 85 -11.26 10.29 3.33
CA PHE A 85 -12.06 10.54 4.54
C PHE A 85 -13.48 10.93 4.21
N LYS A 86 -13.69 11.63 3.09
CA LYS A 86 -15.03 11.92 2.57
C LYS A 86 -15.80 10.64 2.21
N ASN A 87 -15.10 9.61 1.71
CA ASN A 87 -15.67 8.30 1.43
C ASN A 87 -15.58 7.33 2.62
N HIS A 88 -15.41 7.85 3.84
CA HIS A 88 -15.50 7.11 5.09
C HIS A 88 -14.64 5.83 5.14
N ILE A 89 -13.35 5.92 4.79
CA ILE A 89 -12.43 4.79 4.99
C ILE A 89 -12.45 4.34 6.46
N THR A 90 -12.54 3.03 6.66
CA THR A 90 -12.43 2.41 7.98
C THR A 90 -10.97 2.40 8.43
N ASP A 91 -10.72 2.34 9.75
CA ASP A 91 -9.34 2.26 10.25
C ASP A 91 -8.64 0.97 9.80
N LEU A 92 -9.39 -0.11 9.62
CA LEU A 92 -8.88 -1.39 9.11
C LEU A 92 -8.40 -1.25 7.66
N ALA A 93 -9.21 -0.64 6.78
CA ALA A 93 -8.84 -0.36 5.40
C ALA A 93 -7.68 0.65 5.30
N LEU A 94 -7.68 1.66 6.18
CA LEU A 94 -6.62 2.66 6.27
C LEU A 94 -5.28 2.01 6.63
N LYS A 95 -5.27 1.13 7.64
CA LYS A 95 -4.08 0.34 7.99
C LYS A 95 -3.59 -0.51 6.81
N GLY A 96 -4.50 -1.13 6.06
CA GLY A 96 -4.16 -2.00 4.93
C GLY A 96 -3.43 -1.27 3.81
N VAL A 97 -3.96 -0.11 3.40
CA VAL A 97 -3.27 0.71 2.38
C VAL A 97 -1.95 1.25 2.89
N LEU A 98 -1.88 1.74 4.14
CA LEU A 98 -0.64 2.27 4.68
C LEU A 98 0.44 1.21 4.86
N ALA A 99 0.08 -0.03 5.20
CA ALA A 99 1.00 -1.15 5.25
C ALA A 99 1.62 -1.45 3.88
N HIS A 100 0.81 -1.41 2.82
CA HIS A 100 1.30 -1.52 1.44
C HIS A 100 2.28 -0.39 1.08
N GLU A 101 1.94 0.86 1.40
CA GLU A 101 2.82 2.01 1.15
C GLU A 101 4.14 1.92 1.94
N LEU A 102 4.09 1.50 3.20
CA LEU A 102 5.28 1.29 4.02
C LEU A 102 6.16 0.15 3.49
N MET A 103 5.57 -0.88 2.87
CA MET A 103 6.36 -1.94 2.25
C MET A 103 7.19 -1.43 1.05
N HIS A 104 6.65 -0.51 0.25
CA HIS A 104 7.44 0.17 -0.78
C HIS A 104 8.60 0.97 -0.19
N THR A 105 8.36 1.62 0.95
CA THR A 105 9.42 2.30 1.71
C THR A 105 10.51 1.31 2.10
N ASN A 106 10.12 0.20 2.71
CA ASN A 106 11.04 -0.84 3.15
C ASN A 106 11.93 -1.36 2.01
N ASP A 107 11.33 -1.62 0.83
CA ASP A 107 12.05 -2.09 -0.35
C ASP A 107 13.06 -1.08 -0.90
N TYR A 108 12.71 0.22 -0.83
CA TYR A 108 13.61 1.31 -1.21
C TYR A 108 14.78 1.46 -0.22
N VAL A 109 14.48 1.40 1.08
CA VAL A 109 15.47 1.50 2.16
C VAL A 109 16.56 0.46 1.97
N HIS A 110 16.17 -0.81 1.82
CA HIS A 110 17.08 -1.96 1.84
C HIS A 110 17.68 -2.30 0.46
N GLY A 111 17.60 -1.37 -0.50
CA GLY A 111 18.34 -1.46 -1.77
C GLY A 111 17.82 -2.50 -2.77
N SER A 112 16.70 -3.14 -2.49
CA SER A 112 16.06 -4.16 -3.34
C SER A 112 15.52 -3.61 -4.66
N THR A 113 15.48 -2.28 -4.87
CA THR A 113 14.90 -1.69 -6.09
C THR A 113 15.55 -0.35 -6.46
N LEU A 114 16.77 -0.38 -7.00
CA LEU A 114 17.40 0.80 -7.63
C LEU A 114 16.83 1.13 -9.02
N GLY A 115 16.02 0.25 -9.62
CA GLY A 115 15.53 0.39 -11.00
C GLY A 115 14.03 0.67 -11.17
N THR A 116 13.28 0.87 -10.10
CA THR A 116 11.82 1.06 -10.19
C THR A 116 11.33 1.92 -9.05
N ILE A 117 11.75 3.17 -9.04
CA ILE A 117 10.97 4.24 -8.43
C ILE A 117 9.61 4.15 -9.14
N ILE A 118 8.60 3.57 -8.49
CA ILE A 118 7.23 3.69 -8.95
C ILE A 118 6.70 4.95 -8.26
N PRO A 119 6.73 6.12 -8.92
CA PRO A 119 5.86 7.19 -8.49
C PRO A 119 4.44 6.67 -8.62
N ILE A 120 3.76 6.53 -7.49
CA ILE A 120 2.33 6.25 -7.48
C ILE A 120 1.66 7.44 -8.20
N GLY A 121 0.98 7.16 -9.31
CA GLY A 121 0.26 8.18 -10.07
C GLY A 121 0.89 8.62 -11.39
N ILE A 122 1.95 7.97 -11.90
CA ILE A 122 2.25 8.09 -13.33
C ILE A 122 1.54 6.95 -14.06
N LYS A 123 0.87 7.31 -15.17
CA LYS A 123 0.31 6.44 -16.21
C LYS A 123 1.43 5.61 -16.87
N VAL A 124 2.16 4.83 -16.09
CA VAL A 124 3.25 3.98 -16.56
C VAL A 124 2.66 2.60 -16.72
N SER A 125 2.38 2.27 -17.99
CA SER A 125 2.43 0.92 -18.58
C SER A 125 2.03 -0.25 -17.66
N MET A 126 1.03 -1.03 -18.06
CA MET A 126 0.75 -2.41 -17.59
C MET A 126 1.93 -3.36 -17.91
N SER A 127 3.14 -2.96 -17.59
CA SER A 127 4.34 -3.75 -17.70
C SER A 127 4.23 -4.91 -16.73
N LYS A 128 4.60 -6.10 -17.22
CA LYS A 128 4.58 -7.32 -16.41
C LYS A 128 5.42 -7.18 -15.13
N SER A 129 6.48 -6.37 -15.17
CA SER A 129 7.32 -6.07 -14.00
C SER A 129 6.56 -5.31 -12.92
N ARG A 130 5.78 -4.28 -13.27
CA ARG A 130 4.99 -3.51 -12.30
C ARG A 130 3.94 -4.40 -11.63
N VAL A 131 3.18 -5.17 -12.41
CA VAL A 131 2.18 -6.11 -11.85
C VAL A 131 2.83 -7.09 -10.87
N GLN A 132 4.01 -7.63 -11.21
CA GLN A 132 4.73 -8.53 -10.32
C GLN A 132 5.22 -7.83 -9.06
N TYR A 133 5.67 -6.58 -9.15
CA TYR A 133 6.11 -5.81 -7.99
C TYR A 133 4.96 -5.53 -7.03
N GLU A 134 3.86 -4.97 -7.52
CA GLU A 134 2.67 -4.63 -6.73
C GLU A 134 2.06 -5.86 -6.04
N ARG A 135 1.91 -6.98 -6.77
CA ARG A 135 1.42 -8.25 -6.18
C ARG A 135 2.38 -8.83 -5.15
N LYS A 136 3.69 -8.67 -5.32
CA LYS A 136 4.68 -9.08 -4.29
C LYS A 136 4.65 -8.18 -3.08
N THR A 137 4.42 -6.88 -3.26
CA THR A 137 4.20 -5.95 -2.14
C THR A 137 3.00 -6.40 -1.32
N ASP A 138 1.87 -6.70 -1.97
CA ASP A 138 0.70 -7.26 -1.29
C ASP A 138 1.04 -8.58 -0.58
N LEU A 139 1.77 -9.51 -1.23
CA LEU A 139 2.21 -10.76 -0.58
C LEU A 139 3.06 -10.49 0.67
N LYS A 140 3.98 -9.53 0.66
CA LYS A 140 4.78 -9.16 1.85
C LYS A 140 3.90 -8.62 2.97
N VAL A 141 2.88 -7.82 2.65
CA VAL A 141 1.91 -7.31 3.63
C VAL A 141 1.13 -8.45 4.26
N VAL A 142 0.63 -9.40 3.44
CA VAL A 142 -0.07 -10.59 3.93
C VAL A 142 0.82 -11.42 4.85
N LEU A 143 2.08 -11.65 4.47
CA LEU A 143 3.05 -12.39 5.27
C LEU A 143 3.47 -11.67 6.57
N LYS A 144 3.21 -10.37 6.69
CA LYS A 144 3.32 -9.61 7.95
C LYS A 144 2.07 -9.73 8.83
N GLY A 145 1.09 -10.53 8.44
CA GLY A 145 -0.16 -10.75 9.17
C GLY A 145 -1.26 -9.71 8.88
N LEU A 146 -1.08 -8.84 7.87
CA LEU A 146 -1.99 -7.73 7.57
C LEU A 146 -2.93 -8.03 6.39
N GLY A 147 -3.23 -9.31 6.16
CA GLY A 147 -4.15 -9.76 5.12
C GLY A 147 -5.58 -9.20 5.28
N PRO A 148 -6.19 -9.27 6.47
CA PRO A 148 -7.53 -8.71 6.71
C PRO A 148 -7.64 -7.21 6.41
N GLU A 149 -6.62 -6.44 6.80
CA GLU A 149 -6.52 -5.01 6.53
C GLU A 149 -6.47 -4.71 5.03
N LEU A 150 -5.67 -5.49 4.29
CA LEU A 150 -5.55 -5.34 2.85
C LEU A 150 -6.86 -5.71 2.13
N ILE A 151 -7.55 -6.76 2.58
CA ILE A 151 -8.89 -7.12 2.09
C ILE A 151 -9.86 -5.96 2.32
N ALA A 152 -9.93 -5.44 3.55
CA ALA A 152 -10.81 -4.33 3.90
C ALA A 152 -10.56 -3.10 3.01
N TYR A 153 -9.28 -2.84 2.67
CA TYR A 153 -8.95 -1.77 1.73
C TYR A 153 -9.49 -2.03 0.32
N ARG A 154 -9.35 -3.25 -0.20
CA ARG A 154 -9.90 -3.60 -1.54
C ARG A 154 -11.42 -3.47 -1.57
N GLU A 155 -12.10 -3.97 -0.54
CA GLU A 155 -13.57 -3.90 -0.43
C GLU A 155 -14.08 -2.46 -0.34
N TRP A 156 -13.35 -1.59 0.38
CA TRP A 156 -13.64 -0.15 0.41
C TRP A 156 -13.35 0.54 -0.93
N GLN A 157 -12.23 0.22 -1.57
CA GLN A 157 -11.79 0.89 -2.79
C GLN A 157 -12.62 0.51 -4.02
N TYR A 158 -12.95 -0.77 -4.19
CA TYR A 158 -13.54 -1.29 -5.43
C TYR A 158 -14.85 -0.60 -5.85
N PRO A 159 -15.82 -0.32 -4.95
CA PRO A 159 -17.05 0.38 -5.30
C PRO A 159 -16.84 1.83 -5.76
N LEU A 160 -15.69 2.43 -5.45
CA LEU A 160 -15.36 3.81 -5.80
C LEU A 160 -14.72 3.95 -7.19
N LEU A 161 -14.38 2.82 -7.83
CA LEU A 161 -13.66 2.80 -9.10
C LEU A 161 -14.61 2.64 -10.29
N SER A 162 -14.23 3.22 -11.42
CA SER A 162 -14.83 2.87 -12.71
C SER A 162 -14.55 1.41 -13.07
N THR A 163 -15.38 0.81 -13.95
CA THR A 163 -15.21 -0.58 -14.39
C THR A 163 -13.81 -0.86 -14.94
N GLU A 164 -13.25 0.04 -15.75
CA GLU A 164 -11.91 -0.11 -16.32
C GLU A 164 -10.80 0.03 -15.27
N ALA A 165 -10.95 0.96 -14.32
CA ALA A 165 -10.03 1.11 -13.21
C ALA A 165 -10.04 -0.13 -12.29
N LEU A 166 -11.23 -0.64 -11.96
CA LEU A 166 -11.40 -1.86 -11.18
C LEU A 166 -10.76 -3.07 -11.85
N LYS A 167 -10.98 -3.24 -13.16
CA LYS A 167 -10.38 -4.32 -13.95
C LYS A 167 -8.85 -4.23 -13.96
N THR A 168 -8.31 -3.02 -14.01
CA THR A 168 -6.86 -2.79 -13.94
C THR A 168 -6.33 -3.13 -12.54
N LYS A 169 -6.98 -2.64 -11.48
CA LYS A 169 -6.60 -2.92 -10.10
C LYS A 169 -6.62 -4.41 -9.75
N ARG A 170 -7.64 -5.15 -10.20
CA ARG A 170 -7.71 -6.61 -10.00
C ARG A 170 -6.60 -7.40 -10.70
N LYS A 171 -5.92 -6.81 -11.69
CA LYS A 171 -4.74 -7.42 -12.34
C LYS A 171 -3.45 -7.04 -11.63
N GLU A 172 -3.33 -5.78 -11.20
CA GLU A 172 -2.10 -5.23 -10.63
C GLU A 172 -1.88 -5.65 -9.18
N TYR A 173 -2.95 -5.92 -8.44
CA TYR A 173 -2.92 -6.19 -7.00
C TYR A 173 -3.49 -7.56 -6.71
N LEU A 174 -3.22 -8.10 -5.51
CA LEU A 174 -3.93 -9.27 -5.02
C LEU A 174 -5.40 -8.93 -4.78
N THR A 175 -6.31 -9.80 -5.24
CA THR A 175 -7.75 -9.70 -4.94
C THR A 175 -8.05 -10.25 -3.54
N PRO A 176 -9.21 -9.92 -2.94
CA PRO A 176 -9.60 -10.48 -1.65
C PRO A 176 -9.50 -12.01 -1.59
N GLU A 177 -9.97 -12.70 -2.64
CA GLU A 177 -9.97 -14.16 -2.71
C GLU A 177 -8.55 -14.74 -2.78
N GLU A 178 -7.63 -14.04 -3.44
CA GLU A 178 -6.22 -14.43 -3.49
C GLU A 178 -5.53 -14.22 -2.14
N ILE A 179 -5.86 -13.14 -1.43
CA ILE A 179 -5.33 -12.85 -0.09
C ILE A 179 -5.80 -13.92 0.90
N VAL A 180 -7.09 -14.25 0.90
CA VAL A 180 -7.65 -15.34 1.73
C VAL A 180 -6.92 -16.65 1.44
N PHE A 181 -6.78 -17.01 0.17
CA PHE A 181 -6.06 -18.24 -0.20
C PHE A 181 -4.62 -18.25 0.30
N ILE A 182 -3.88 -17.14 0.15
CA ILE A 182 -2.51 -17.03 0.67
C ILE A 182 -2.48 -17.21 2.19
N MET A 183 -3.40 -16.60 2.92
CA MET A 183 -3.50 -16.72 4.38
C MET A 183 -3.78 -18.15 4.82
N GLU A 184 -4.57 -18.91 4.07
CA GLU A 184 -4.86 -20.32 4.32
C GLU A 184 -3.61 -21.20 4.15
N ILE A 185 -2.82 -20.96 3.10
CA ILE A 185 -1.69 -21.82 2.75
C ILE A 185 -0.35 -21.44 3.41
N GLN A 186 -0.26 -20.26 4.04
CA GLN A 186 1.04 -19.70 4.46
C GLN A 186 1.83 -20.55 5.45
N ASN A 187 1.13 -21.29 6.32
CA ASN A 187 1.76 -22.14 7.33
C ASN A 187 2.17 -23.51 6.75
N GLU A 188 1.42 -24.01 5.78
CA GLU A 188 1.65 -25.33 5.18
C GLU A 188 2.67 -25.26 4.03
N PHE A 189 2.66 -24.17 3.25
CA PHE A 189 3.53 -23.99 2.08
C PHE A 189 4.42 -22.73 2.17
N PRO A 190 5.17 -22.50 3.27
CA PRO A 190 5.98 -21.29 3.43
C PRO A 190 7.06 -21.15 2.35
N GLU A 191 7.65 -22.27 1.89
CA GLU A 191 8.67 -22.25 0.84
C GLU A 191 8.11 -21.81 -0.52
N LEU A 192 6.85 -22.14 -0.82
CA LEU A 192 6.18 -21.69 -2.05
C LEU A 192 5.99 -20.18 -2.03
N LEU A 193 5.58 -19.61 -0.89
CA LEU A 193 5.41 -18.17 -0.75
C LEU A 193 6.77 -17.44 -0.85
N GLN A 194 7.83 -18.00 -0.27
CA GLN A 194 9.19 -17.48 -0.44
C GLN A 194 9.66 -17.56 -1.90
N LYS A 195 9.31 -18.63 -2.61
CA LYS A 195 9.58 -18.76 -4.05
C LYS A 195 8.83 -17.69 -4.86
N TRP A 196 7.58 -17.38 -4.52
CA TRP A 196 6.82 -16.30 -5.17
C TRP A 196 7.43 -14.93 -4.94
N LEU A 197 7.91 -14.64 -3.73
CA LEU A 197 8.66 -13.40 -3.44
C LEU A 197 9.93 -13.28 -4.27
N LYS A 198 10.72 -14.35 -4.38
CA LYS A 198 12.00 -14.37 -5.10
C LYS A 198 11.84 -14.43 -6.62
N ARG A 199 10.78 -15.07 -7.13
CA ARG A 199 10.56 -15.33 -8.56
C ARG A 199 9.30 -14.65 -9.08
N LYS A 200 8.50 -15.31 -9.92
CA LYS A 200 7.22 -14.77 -10.38
C LYS A 200 6.11 -15.25 -9.45
N ILE A 201 5.31 -14.31 -8.96
CA ILE A 201 4.06 -14.62 -8.26
C ILE A 201 2.98 -14.93 -9.31
N PRO A 202 2.11 -15.93 -9.09
CA PRO A 202 0.94 -16.19 -9.93
C PRO A 202 0.08 -14.94 -10.15
N LEU A 203 -0.53 -14.84 -11.34
CA LEU A 203 -1.32 -13.67 -11.74
C LEU A 203 -2.81 -13.77 -11.41
N ASN A 204 -3.27 -14.94 -10.98
CA ASN A 204 -4.65 -15.20 -10.59
C ASN A 204 -4.73 -16.38 -9.61
N LEU A 205 -5.86 -16.50 -8.93
CA LEU A 205 -6.14 -17.59 -7.99
C LEU A 205 -6.03 -18.99 -8.61
N ILE A 206 -6.38 -19.16 -9.89
CA ILE A 206 -6.31 -20.45 -10.58
C ILE A 206 -4.85 -20.92 -10.68
N GLU A 207 -3.95 -20.03 -11.09
CA GLU A 207 -2.51 -20.31 -11.14
C GLU A 207 -1.92 -20.59 -9.76
N MET A 208 -2.40 -19.92 -8.70
CA MET A 208 -1.99 -20.18 -7.32
C MET A 208 -2.36 -21.60 -6.88
N LYS A 209 -3.64 -21.97 -7.05
CA LYS A 209 -4.15 -23.29 -6.69
C LYS A 209 -3.42 -24.42 -7.42
N LYS A 210 -3.20 -24.25 -8.73
CA LYS A 210 -2.44 -25.21 -9.54
C LYS A 210 -1.01 -25.43 -9.02
N GLN A 211 -0.35 -24.39 -8.52
CA GLN A 211 0.99 -24.53 -7.97
C GLN A 211 1.01 -25.25 -6.61
N VAL A 212 -0.03 -25.08 -5.79
CA VAL A 212 -0.18 -25.85 -4.54
C VAL A 212 -0.48 -27.31 -4.83
N GLU A 213 -1.42 -27.59 -5.74
CA GLU A 213 -1.76 -28.95 -6.18
C GLU A 213 -0.51 -29.70 -6.69
N ALA A 214 0.36 -29.03 -7.44
CA ALA A 214 1.59 -29.62 -7.96
C ALA A 214 2.66 -29.95 -6.90
N LEU A 215 2.51 -29.48 -5.65
CA LEU A 215 3.38 -29.84 -4.52
C LEU A 215 2.84 -31.01 -3.68
N ASN A 216 1.56 -31.34 -3.84
CA ASN A 216 0.87 -32.43 -3.13
C ASN A 216 0.89 -33.76 -3.91
N VAL A 217 1.63 -33.82 -5.02
CA VAL A 217 1.83 -35.01 -5.87
C VAL A 217 3.26 -35.49 -5.72
#